data_AF-A0A8J7Z6J7-F1
#
_entry.id   AF-A0A8J7Z6J7-F1
#
_cell.length_a   1.000
_cell.length_b   1.000
_cell.length_c   1.000
_cell.angle_alpha   90.00
_cell.angle_beta   90.00
_cell.angle_gamma   90.00
#
_symmetry.space_group_name_H-M   'P 1'
#
loop_
_entity.id
_entity.type
_entity.pdbx_description
1 polymer ?
#
loop_
_entity_poly.entity_id
_entity_poly.type
_entity_poly.pdbx_seq_one_letter_code
_entity_poly.pdbx_strand_id
1 'polypeptide(L)'
;MIVEFSGELLPKEYKGLEKQIIQFFVETGQRVVLNSKASEIFGYFKIFDNLTQEQLKKLTNFSTSTISTTLQLFLNLGTVSKEIQSNSRKKLYRLRNYDLIYTPFKQIIDFLESIDLNVIALQNESKEYKTKHPNQTEFFIRRLNHIRNYVEVQRRAINSEKKYSFFNENTSELLQSQIFIDYPPEILKIEEKFVTEVTNRNLFASNDPIHGRILSFFITRQRLDQDTLIQLTGFSRSTISRYLKVIVDTGFVNLKPKEYQKSQIYYIESATLSYISEILKTDYFIFSWVSKFKDILTDLKTNTKFTKNNTINDFMIGRVSMILNQIEVLRASSNLLEHARDEFLRFLKKK
;
A
#
# COMPACT_ATOMS: atom_id res chain seq x y z
N MET A 1 1.49 33.30 -2.25
CA MET A 1 0.47 34.16 -1.61
C MET A 1 -0.16 33.33 -0.50
N ILE A 2 0.02 33.69 0.77
CA ILE A 2 -0.61 32.97 1.89
C ILE A 2 -1.99 33.57 2.05
N VAL A 3 -3.03 32.83 1.69
CA VAL A 3 -4.40 33.26 1.94
C VAL A 3 -4.68 32.98 3.41
N GLU A 4 -4.66 34.02 4.25
CA GLU A 4 -5.06 33.92 5.65
C GLU A 4 -6.60 33.85 5.71
N PHE A 5 -7.12 32.63 5.86
CA PHE A 5 -8.55 32.42 6.04
C PHE A 5 -8.93 32.59 7.52
N SER A 6 -9.79 33.55 7.83
CA SER A 6 -10.41 33.71 9.15
C SER A 6 -11.74 32.96 9.22
N GLY A 7 -11.98 32.23 10.32
CA GLY A 7 -13.26 31.58 10.63
C GLY A 7 -13.50 30.23 9.95
N GLU A 8 -13.70 30.23 8.62
CA GLU A 8 -13.90 29.05 7.75
C GLU A 8 -12.87 29.07 6.61
N LEU A 9 -12.17 27.96 6.38
CA LEU A 9 -11.11 27.91 5.36
C LEU A 9 -11.62 27.98 3.91
N LEU A 10 -12.88 27.60 3.69
CA LEU A 10 -13.56 27.73 2.40
C LEU A 10 -15.02 28.15 2.63
N PRO A 11 -15.59 29.04 1.79
CA PRO A 11 -16.99 29.42 1.83
C PRO A 11 -17.93 28.22 1.62
N LYS A 12 -19.19 28.35 2.09
CA LYS A 12 -20.20 27.28 2.03
C LYS A 12 -20.40 26.70 0.63
N GLU A 13 -20.37 27.53 -0.40
CA GLU A 13 -20.53 27.12 -1.79
C GLU A 13 -19.47 26.09 -2.23
N TYR A 14 -18.24 26.15 -1.71
CA TYR A 14 -17.15 25.24 -2.04
C TYR A 14 -17.18 23.92 -1.26
N LYS A 15 -18.01 23.80 -0.21
CA LYS A 15 -18.02 22.63 0.68
C LYS A 15 -18.39 21.32 -0.03
N GLY A 16 -19.25 21.38 -1.04
CA GLY A 16 -19.57 20.21 -1.86
C GLY A 16 -18.37 19.69 -2.66
N LEU A 17 -17.53 20.59 -3.17
CA LEU A 17 -16.32 20.25 -3.91
C LEU A 17 -15.22 19.75 -2.98
N GLU A 18 -15.02 20.44 -1.85
CA GLU A 18 -14.10 20.04 -0.78
C GLU A 18 -14.37 18.60 -0.35
N LYS A 19 -15.63 18.26 -0.05
CA LYS A 19 -16.02 16.90 0.37
C LYS A 19 -15.67 15.84 -0.68
N GLN A 20 -15.87 16.13 -1.96
CA GLN A 20 -15.53 15.18 -3.04
C GLN A 20 -14.02 14.95 -3.15
N ILE A 21 -13.21 16.01 -3.03
CA ILE A 21 -11.75 15.91 -3.04
C ILE A 21 -11.27 15.08 -1.83
N ILE A 22 -11.82 15.34 -0.63
CA ILE A 22 -11.47 14.58 0.57
C ILE A 22 -11.89 13.12 0.46
N GLN A 23 -13.09 12.85 -0.07
CA GLN A 23 -13.57 11.49 -0.31
C GLN A 23 -12.63 10.70 -1.21
N PHE A 24 -12.10 11.31 -2.28
CA PHE A 24 -11.09 10.69 -3.13
C PHE A 24 -9.87 10.21 -2.32
N PHE A 25 -9.30 11.06 -1.45
CA PHE A 25 -8.15 10.68 -0.63
C PHE A 25 -8.47 9.60 0.39
N VAL A 26 -9.65 9.66 1.03
CA VAL A 26 -10.09 8.64 1.99
C VAL A 26 -10.28 7.29 1.32
N GLU A 27 -11.01 7.23 0.21
CA GLU A 27 -11.25 5.98 -0.52
C GLU A 27 -9.97 5.40 -1.10
N THR A 28 -9.08 6.25 -1.63
CA THR A 28 -7.75 5.82 -2.09
C THR A 28 -6.94 5.22 -0.95
N GLY A 29 -6.89 5.91 0.21
CA GLY A 29 -6.18 5.43 1.38
C GLY A 29 -6.72 4.10 1.92
N GLN A 30 -8.04 3.92 1.96
CA GLN A 30 -8.65 2.67 2.40
C GLN A 30 -8.28 1.48 1.51
N ARG A 31 -8.13 1.68 0.20
CA ARG A 31 -7.71 0.63 -0.74
C ARG A 31 -6.29 0.14 -0.49
N VAL A 32 -5.41 1.01 -0.02
CA VAL A 32 -4.04 0.66 0.40
C VAL A 32 -3.94 0.40 1.90
N VAL A 33 -5.06 0.10 2.57
CA VAL A 33 -5.14 -0.27 3.99
C VAL A 33 -4.59 0.83 4.92
N LEU A 34 -4.67 2.09 4.50
CA LEU A 34 -4.33 3.24 5.33
C LEU A 34 -5.49 3.64 6.22
N ASN A 35 -5.15 4.24 7.36
CA ASN A 35 -6.12 4.76 8.30
C ASN A 35 -6.93 5.89 7.65
N SER A 36 -8.26 5.75 7.59
CA SER A 36 -9.15 6.73 6.94
C SER A 36 -9.00 8.14 7.50
N LYS A 37 -8.76 8.29 8.81
CA LYS A 37 -8.56 9.60 9.44
C LYS A 37 -7.24 10.23 9.02
N ALA A 38 -6.18 9.42 8.87
CA ALA A 38 -4.92 9.90 8.34
C ALA A 38 -5.06 10.35 6.88
N SER A 39 -5.76 9.57 6.06
CA SER A 39 -6.05 9.91 4.66
C SER A 39 -6.89 11.18 4.52
N GLU A 40 -7.86 11.40 5.40
CA GLU A 40 -8.66 12.63 5.45
C GLU A 40 -7.80 13.85 5.80
N ILE A 41 -6.97 13.75 6.86
CA ILE A 41 -6.03 14.82 7.23
C ILE A 41 -5.05 15.11 6.09
N PHE A 42 -4.54 14.07 5.40
CA PHE A 42 -3.68 14.22 4.24
C PHE A 42 -4.38 14.93 3.08
N GLY A 43 -5.63 14.58 2.78
CA GLY A 43 -6.44 15.26 1.77
C GLY A 43 -6.62 16.75 2.08
N TYR A 44 -6.77 17.10 3.36
CA TYR A 44 -6.81 18.50 3.77
C TYR A 44 -5.49 19.24 3.57
N PHE A 45 -4.35 18.60 3.87
CA PHE A 45 -3.05 19.16 3.52
C PHE A 45 -2.87 19.33 2.01
N LYS A 46 -3.44 18.44 1.19
CA LYS A 46 -3.39 18.56 -0.28
C LYS A 46 -4.17 19.75 -0.82
N ILE A 47 -5.22 20.17 -0.12
CA ILE A 47 -5.98 21.37 -0.46
C ILE A 47 -5.29 22.63 0.06
N PHE A 48 -4.86 22.65 1.33
CA PHE A 48 -4.44 23.90 1.99
C PHE A 48 -2.92 24.11 2.13
N ASP A 49 -2.09 23.11 1.80
CA ASP A 49 -0.63 23.00 2.02
C ASP A 49 -0.16 23.08 3.46
N ASN A 50 -0.69 24.01 4.24
CA ASN A 50 -0.30 24.27 5.60
C ASN A 50 -1.52 24.45 6.51
N LEU A 51 -1.50 23.79 7.66
CA LEU A 51 -2.60 23.76 8.60
C LEU A 51 -2.08 23.72 10.03
N THR A 52 -2.79 24.39 10.92
CA THR A 52 -2.63 24.24 12.37
C THR A 52 -3.51 23.09 12.87
N GLN A 53 -3.20 22.60 14.07
CA GLN A 53 -4.03 21.58 14.74
C GLN A 53 -5.47 22.08 14.99
N GLU A 54 -5.65 23.38 15.28
CA GLU A 54 -6.97 24.00 15.45
C GLU A 54 -7.77 23.99 14.14
N GLN A 55 -7.14 24.31 13.02
CA GLN A 55 -7.78 24.26 11.70
C GLN A 55 -8.16 22.82 11.32
N LEU A 56 -7.26 21.85 11.52
CA LEU A 56 -7.56 20.44 11.28
C LEU A 56 -8.74 19.95 12.13
N LYS A 57 -8.83 20.39 13.39
CA LYS A 57 -9.96 20.08 14.28
C LYS A 57 -11.27 20.61 13.72
N LYS A 58 -11.29 21.84 13.20
CA LYS A 58 -12.48 22.42 12.57
C LYS A 58 -12.87 21.71 11.27
N LEU A 59 -11.89 21.31 10.46
CA LEU A 59 -12.12 20.64 9.18
C LEU A 59 -12.67 19.22 9.36
N THR A 60 -12.05 18.44 10.26
CA THR A 60 -12.30 17.00 10.40
C THR A 60 -13.27 16.65 11.54
N ASN A 61 -13.51 17.58 12.47
CA ASN A 61 -14.18 17.32 13.75
C ASN A 61 -13.51 16.22 14.62
N PHE A 62 -12.26 15.85 14.31
CA PHE A 62 -11.53 14.87 15.11
C PHE A 62 -11.07 15.42 16.45
N SER A 63 -10.82 14.52 17.40
CA SER A 63 -10.24 14.89 18.69
C SER A 63 -8.82 15.45 18.51
N THR A 64 -8.41 16.35 19.41
CA THR A 64 -7.05 16.89 19.45
C THR A 64 -6.01 15.76 19.54
N SER A 65 -6.30 14.71 20.31
CA SER A 65 -5.43 13.53 20.45
C SER A 65 -5.25 12.82 19.11
N THR A 66 -6.34 12.50 18.40
CA THR A 66 -6.28 11.86 17.07
C THR A 66 -5.46 12.66 16.06
N ILE A 67 -5.66 13.98 16.02
CA ILE A 67 -4.90 14.86 15.13
C ILE A 67 -3.42 14.88 15.55
N SER A 68 -3.12 14.98 16.84
CA SER A 68 -1.75 14.99 17.35
C SER A 68 -1.00 13.70 16.99
N THR A 69 -1.62 12.54 17.19
CA THR A 69 -1.05 11.24 16.83
C THR A 69 -0.78 11.13 15.33
N THR A 70 -1.73 11.59 14.50
CA THR A 70 -1.58 11.57 13.04
C THR A 70 -0.48 12.51 12.56
N LEU A 71 -0.40 13.72 13.12
CA LEU A 71 0.66 14.67 12.79
C LEU A 71 2.03 14.17 13.25
N GLN A 72 2.12 13.48 14.38
CA GLN A 72 3.37 12.87 14.82
C GLN A 72 3.81 11.75 13.88
N LEU A 73 2.87 10.93 13.41
CA LEU A 73 3.14 9.94 12.36
C LEU A 73 3.69 10.62 11.09
N PHE A 74 3.02 11.67 10.60
CA PHE A 74 3.49 12.42 9.43
C PHE A 74 4.83 13.11 9.64
N LEU A 75 5.15 13.58 10.86
CA LEU A 75 6.47 14.12 11.17
C LEU A 75 7.56 13.03 11.13
N ASN A 76 7.28 11.87 11.72
CA ASN A 76 8.21 10.74 11.74
C ASN A 76 8.49 10.21 10.33
N LEU A 77 7.47 10.18 9.47
CA LEU A 77 7.59 9.82 8.06
C LEU A 77 8.19 10.96 7.19
N GLY A 78 8.37 12.14 7.76
CA GLY A 78 8.80 13.33 7.02
C GLY A 78 7.76 13.85 6.02
N THR A 79 6.50 13.41 6.11
CA THR A 79 5.37 13.84 5.27
C THR A 79 5.07 15.34 5.45
N VAL A 80 5.19 15.83 6.68
CA VAL A 80 5.00 17.25 7.02
C VAL A 80 6.25 17.82 7.72
N SER A 81 6.50 19.11 7.55
CA SER A 81 7.36 19.89 8.45
C SER A 81 6.50 20.62 9.49
N LYS A 82 7.15 21.07 10.57
CA LYS A 82 6.52 21.83 11.64
C LYS A 82 7.33 23.09 11.89
N GLU A 83 6.66 24.24 11.85
CA GLU A 83 7.23 25.56 12.08
C GLU A 83 6.46 26.25 13.21
N ILE A 84 7.14 27.09 14.00
CA ILE A 84 6.51 27.92 15.03
C ILE A 84 6.31 29.30 14.42
N GLN A 85 5.06 29.77 14.36
CA GLN A 85 4.79 31.14 13.91
C GLN A 85 5.31 32.14 14.94
N SER A 86 6.07 33.12 14.46
CA SER A 86 6.94 34.01 15.25
C SER A 86 6.25 34.74 16.41
N ASN A 87 4.92 34.90 16.37
CA ASN A 87 4.18 35.75 17.30
C ASN A 87 3.02 35.05 18.05
N SER A 88 2.69 33.79 17.75
CA SER A 88 1.45 33.17 18.26
C SER A 88 1.65 31.90 19.09
N ARG A 89 2.89 31.40 19.21
CA ARG A 89 3.23 30.04 19.68
C ARG A 89 2.47 28.92 18.95
N LYS A 90 1.70 29.24 17.90
CA LYS A 90 0.96 28.25 17.12
C LYS A 90 1.95 27.49 16.24
N LYS A 91 1.75 26.17 16.22
CA LYS A 91 2.49 25.24 15.39
C LYS A 91 1.79 25.14 14.04
N LEU A 92 2.46 25.60 12.99
CA LEU A 92 2.01 25.42 11.62
C LEU A 92 2.67 24.17 11.06
N TYR A 93 1.85 23.27 10.51
CA TYR A 93 2.33 22.06 9.86
C TYR A 93 2.22 22.28 8.36
N ARG A 94 3.24 21.91 7.60
CA ARG A 94 3.30 22.10 6.15
C ARG A 94 3.60 20.79 5.45
N LEU A 95 2.81 20.45 4.44
CA LEU A 95 3.08 19.31 3.58
C LEU A 95 4.41 19.54 2.84
N ARG A 96 5.36 18.60 2.94
CA ARG A 96 6.53 18.66 2.04
C ARG A 96 6.10 18.20 0.65
N ASN A 97 6.92 18.43 -0.38
CA ASN A 97 6.54 18.16 -1.77
C ASN A 97 6.34 16.65 -2.01
N TYR A 98 5.14 16.16 -1.74
CA TYR A 98 4.70 14.78 -1.96
C TYR A 98 3.65 14.76 -3.07
N ASP A 99 3.68 13.70 -3.87
CA ASP A 99 2.66 13.40 -4.88
C ASP A 99 1.39 12.84 -4.22
N LEU A 100 0.49 12.26 -5.01
CA LEU A 100 -0.77 11.64 -4.52
C LEU A 100 -0.55 10.66 -3.37
N ILE A 101 0.62 10.03 -3.34
CA ILE A 101 1.09 9.12 -2.30
C ILE A 101 2.25 9.81 -1.58
N TYR A 102 2.26 9.78 -0.25
CA TYR A 102 3.27 10.47 0.56
C TYR A 102 4.57 9.68 0.77
N THR A 103 4.87 8.70 -0.09
CA THR A 103 6.12 7.93 -0.04
C THR A 103 6.91 8.16 -1.33
N PRO A 104 8.11 8.76 -1.28
CA PRO A 104 8.92 9.02 -2.47
C PRO A 104 9.47 7.73 -3.08
N PHE A 105 9.54 7.66 -4.42
CA PHE A 105 10.03 6.48 -5.14
C PHE A 105 11.42 6.00 -4.70
N LYS A 106 12.34 6.92 -4.41
CA LYS A 106 13.67 6.57 -3.90
C LYS A 106 13.58 5.78 -2.58
N GLN A 107 12.71 6.20 -1.65
CA GLN A 107 12.53 5.49 -0.38
C GLN A 107 11.91 4.11 -0.61
N ILE A 108 11.00 3.98 -1.59
CA ILE A 108 10.43 2.69 -1.98
C ILE A 108 11.55 1.77 -2.50
N ILE A 109 12.41 2.24 -3.40
CA ILE A 109 13.53 1.44 -3.93
C ILE A 109 14.52 1.06 -2.82
N ASP A 110 14.99 2.00 -2.01
CA ASP A 110 15.94 1.71 -0.92
C ASP A 110 15.38 0.65 0.04
N PHE A 111 14.08 0.74 0.34
CA PHE A 111 13.37 -0.24 1.14
C PHE A 111 13.31 -1.62 0.48
N LEU A 112 12.94 -1.67 -0.81
CA LEU A 112 12.86 -2.91 -1.58
C LEU A 112 14.23 -3.59 -1.76
N GLU A 113 15.30 -2.82 -1.97
CA GLU A 113 16.67 -3.33 -2.02
C GLU A 113 17.08 -3.97 -0.69
N SER A 114 16.75 -3.31 0.43
CA SER A 114 17.04 -3.85 1.75
C SER A 114 16.33 -5.19 1.98
N ILE A 115 15.10 -5.34 1.46
CA ILE A 115 14.36 -6.60 1.53
C ILE A 115 14.97 -7.67 0.63
N ASP A 116 15.34 -7.35 -0.61
CA ASP A 116 16.01 -8.30 -1.52
C ASP A 116 17.30 -8.85 -0.89
N LEU A 117 18.09 -7.99 -0.24
CA LEU A 117 19.30 -8.41 0.49
C LEU A 117 18.98 -9.36 1.65
N ASN A 118 17.95 -9.08 2.44
CA ASN A 118 17.52 -9.97 3.52
C ASN A 118 17.07 -11.33 2.96
N VAL A 119 16.26 -11.32 1.90
CA VAL A 119 15.79 -12.54 1.23
C VAL A 119 16.97 -13.36 0.70
N ILE A 120 17.99 -12.74 0.11
CA ILE A 120 19.21 -13.43 -0.33
C ILE A 120 19.92 -14.11 0.86
N ALA A 121 20.03 -13.43 2.00
CA ALA A 121 20.64 -14.00 3.20
C ALA A 121 19.87 -15.24 3.68
N LEU A 122 18.54 -15.17 3.76
CA LEU A 122 17.68 -16.29 4.16
C LEU A 122 17.73 -17.46 3.16
N GLN A 123 17.82 -17.16 1.86
CA GLN A 123 18.02 -18.18 0.84
C GLN A 123 19.36 -18.90 1.01
N ASN A 124 20.43 -18.18 1.38
CA ASN A 124 21.73 -18.78 1.62
C ASN A 124 21.73 -19.64 2.90
N GLU A 125 21.14 -19.16 3.99
CA GLU A 125 20.96 -19.94 5.23
C GLU A 125 20.16 -21.22 4.95
N SER A 126 19.09 -21.14 4.15
CA SER A 126 18.25 -22.29 3.82
C SER A 126 18.99 -23.37 3.02
N LYS A 127 19.97 -22.98 2.19
CA LYS A 127 20.75 -23.92 1.35
C LYS A 127 21.61 -24.87 2.17
N GLU A 128 21.99 -24.49 3.39
CA GLU A 128 22.75 -25.35 4.31
C GLU A 128 22.00 -26.66 4.60
N TYR A 129 20.68 -26.62 4.55
CA TYR A 129 19.80 -27.77 4.81
C TYR A 129 19.38 -28.54 3.56
N LYS A 130 19.85 -28.14 2.36
CA LYS A 130 19.40 -28.74 1.08
C LYS A 130 19.67 -30.24 0.99
N THR A 131 20.78 -30.72 1.55
CA THR A 131 21.11 -32.16 1.56
C THR A 131 20.18 -32.95 2.47
N LYS A 132 19.73 -32.35 3.59
CA LYS A 132 18.87 -33.01 4.59
C LYS A 132 17.38 -32.94 4.21
N HIS A 133 16.95 -31.83 3.61
CA HIS A 133 15.56 -31.52 3.32
C HIS A 133 15.38 -30.91 1.92
N PRO A 134 15.73 -31.62 0.84
CA PRO A 134 15.86 -31.04 -0.50
C PRO A 134 14.57 -30.39 -1.00
N ASN A 135 13.42 -31.05 -0.82
CA ASN A 135 12.14 -30.56 -1.32
C ASN A 135 11.64 -29.35 -0.52
N GLN A 136 11.73 -29.39 0.82
CA GLN A 136 11.30 -28.30 1.70
C GLN A 136 12.18 -27.06 1.51
N THR A 137 13.50 -27.24 1.43
CA THR A 137 14.45 -26.16 1.16
C THR A 137 14.21 -25.53 -0.20
N GLU A 138 14.09 -26.35 -1.26
CA GLU A 138 13.83 -25.83 -2.61
C GLU A 138 12.48 -25.12 -2.69
N PHE A 139 11.43 -25.67 -2.07
CA PHE A 139 10.12 -25.05 -2.00
C PHE A 139 10.20 -23.68 -1.33
N PHE A 140 10.81 -23.60 -0.14
CA PHE A 140 10.97 -22.33 0.59
C PHE A 140 11.78 -21.31 -0.21
N ILE A 141 12.87 -21.71 -0.85
CA ILE A 141 13.67 -20.83 -1.73
C ILE A 141 12.84 -20.29 -2.90
N ARG A 142 12.04 -21.14 -3.56
CA ARG A 142 11.13 -20.70 -4.64
C ARG A 142 10.05 -19.77 -4.11
N ARG A 143 9.55 -19.98 -2.90
CA ARG A 143 8.61 -19.05 -2.25
C ARG A 143 9.25 -17.70 -1.94
N LEU A 144 10.51 -17.67 -1.54
CA LEU A 144 11.28 -16.44 -1.37
C LEU A 144 11.56 -15.71 -2.70
N ASN A 145 11.67 -16.43 -3.82
CA ASN A 145 11.83 -15.81 -5.15
C ASN A 145 10.67 -14.89 -5.54
N HIS A 146 9.45 -15.11 -5.00
CA HIS A 146 8.32 -14.20 -5.27
C HIS A 146 8.63 -12.77 -4.80
N ILE A 147 9.25 -12.60 -3.64
CA ILE A 147 9.62 -11.28 -3.14
C ILE A 147 10.69 -10.65 -4.02
N ARG A 148 11.68 -11.43 -4.45
CA ARG A 148 12.75 -10.95 -5.34
C ARG A 148 12.22 -10.53 -6.71
N ASN A 149 11.29 -11.30 -7.29
CA ASN A 149 10.62 -10.94 -8.53
C ASN A 149 9.72 -9.72 -8.37
N TYR A 150 9.03 -9.57 -7.24
CA TYR A 150 8.28 -8.36 -6.93
C TYR A 150 9.19 -7.12 -6.88
N VAL A 151 10.32 -7.21 -6.17
CA VAL A 151 11.33 -6.15 -6.14
C VAL A 151 11.84 -5.83 -7.54
N GLU A 152 12.15 -6.85 -8.35
CA GLU A 152 12.64 -6.65 -9.72
C GLU A 152 11.57 -5.99 -10.63
N VAL A 153 10.29 -6.35 -10.50
CA VAL A 153 9.20 -5.68 -11.25
C VAL A 153 9.10 -4.21 -10.84
N GLN A 154 9.13 -3.91 -9.54
CA GLN A 154 9.09 -2.53 -9.06
C GLN A 154 10.32 -1.72 -9.50
N ARG A 155 11.51 -2.32 -9.47
CA ARG A 155 12.76 -1.68 -9.92
C ARG A 155 12.68 -1.28 -11.39
N ARG A 156 12.19 -2.18 -12.25
CA ARG A 156 11.97 -1.88 -13.67
C ARG A 156 10.92 -0.80 -13.88
N ALA A 157 9.86 -0.80 -13.08
CA ALA A 157 8.81 0.22 -13.19
C ALA A 157 9.30 1.62 -12.76
N ILE A 158 10.08 1.72 -11.69
CA ILE A 158 10.47 3.00 -11.09
C ILE A 158 11.74 3.56 -11.75
N ASN A 159 12.77 2.74 -11.95
CA ASN A 159 14.08 3.19 -12.46
C ASN A 159 14.31 2.82 -13.93
N SER A 160 13.45 2.02 -14.55
CA SER A 160 13.72 1.39 -15.87
C SER A 160 15.01 0.55 -15.89
N GLU A 161 15.48 0.12 -14.71
CA GLU A 161 16.69 -0.67 -14.55
C GLU A 161 16.37 -2.14 -14.33
N LYS A 162 17.16 -3.01 -14.97
CA LYS A 162 17.13 -4.45 -14.76
C LYS A 162 18.37 -4.86 -13.97
N LYS A 163 18.18 -5.42 -12.76
CA LYS A 163 19.31 -5.96 -11.97
C LYS A 163 19.51 -7.44 -12.26
N TYR A 164 18.42 -8.20 -12.38
CA TYR A 164 18.45 -9.64 -12.59
C TYR A 164 17.43 -10.10 -13.64
N SER A 165 17.62 -11.30 -14.18
CA SER A 165 16.51 -12.03 -14.79
C SER A 165 15.55 -12.53 -13.70
N PHE A 166 14.29 -12.71 -14.04
CA PHE A 166 13.30 -13.24 -13.10
C PHE A 166 13.68 -14.67 -12.66
N PHE A 167 13.29 -15.02 -11.45
CA PHE A 167 13.54 -16.29 -10.80
C PHE A 167 12.33 -17.22 -10.93
N ASN A 168 12.55 -18.54 -10.96
CA ASN A 168 11.44 -19.48 -10.97
C ASN A 168 10.68 -19.47 -9.63
N GLU A 169 9.36 -19.35 -9.71
CA GLU A 169 8.41 -19.36 -8.59
C GLU A 169 7.55 -20.62 -8.54
N ASN A 170 7.56 -21.44 -9.60
CA ASN A 170 6.67 -22.60 -9.69
C ASN A 170 7.08 -23.67 -8.68
N THR A 171 6.18 -23.99 -7.75
CA THR A 171 6.36 -25.02 -6.71
C THR A 171 5.55 -26.29 -6.97
N SER A 172 4.81 -26.37 -8.07
CA SER A 172 3.83 -27.45 -8.33
C SER A 172 4.49 -28.83 -8.37
N GLU A 173 5.72 -28.92 -8.87
CA GLU A 173 6.50 -30.16 -8.97
C GLU A 173 7.01 -30.67 -7.62
N LEU A 174 7.04 -29.82 -6.58
CA LEU A 174 7.66 -30.12 -5.28
C LEU A 174 6.65 -30.66 -4.25
N LEU A 175 5.35 -30.48 -4.48
CA LEU A 175 4.26 -30.84 -3.56
C LEU A 175 3.32 -31.92 -4.12
N GLN A 176 3.81 -32.86 -4.93
CA GLN A 176 2.98 -33.76 -5.74
C GLN A 176 1.93 -34.57 -4.96
N SER A 177 2.11 -34.80 -3.66
CA SER A 177 1.18 -35.55 -2.80
C SER A 177 0.64 -34.78 -1.58
N GLN A 178 1.14 -33.56 -1.31
CA GLN A 178 0.82 -32.83 -0.08
C GLN A 178 -0.03 -31.59 -0.38
N ILE A 179 -1.11 -31.43 0.39
CA ILE A 179 -1.95 -30.22 0.33
C ILE A 179 -1.22 -29.03 0.95
N PHE A 180 -0.52 -29.26 2.07
CA PHE A 180 0.24 -28.28 2.83
C PHE A 180 1.71 -28.71 2.94
N ILE A 181 2.62 -27.75 2.85
CA ILE A 181 4.05 -27.98 3.12
C ILE A 181 4.26 -28.11 4.63
N ASP A 182 4.97 -29.17 5.04
CA ASP A 182 5.47 -29.31 6.39
C ASP A 182 6.98 -29.02 6.43
N TYR A 183 7.35 -27.99 7.18
CA TYR A 183 8.74 -27.53 7.28
C TYR A 183 9.43 -28.17 8.48
N PRO A 184 10.66 -28.71 8.30
CA PRO A 184 11.45 -29.19 9.43
C PRO A 184 11.82 -28.03 10.36
N PRO A 185 12.15 -28.31 11.64
CA PRO A 185 12.44 -27.28 12.65
C PRO A 185 13.48 -26.23 12.22
N GLU A 186 14.47 -26.63 11.42
CA GLU A 186 15.51 -25.76 10.91
C GLU A 186 14.95 -24.73 9.91
N ILE A 187 14.09 -25.16 8.98
CA ILE A 187 13.45 -24.26 8.02
C ILE A 187 12.38 -23.39 8.70
N LEU A 188 11.66 -23.91 9.71
CA LEU A 188 10.70 -23.13 10.50
C LEU A 188 11.36 -21.92 11.18
N LYS A 189 12.60 -22.07 11.68
CA LYS A 189 13.35 -20.95 12.27
C LYS A 189 13.66 -19.87 11.23
N ILE A 190 13.98 -20.25 10.00
CA ILE A 190 14.24 -19.31 8.90
C ILE A 190 12.94 -18.65 8.42
N GLU A 191 11.85 -19.41 8.34
CA GLU A 191 10.51 -18.89 8.05
C GLU A 191 10.11 -17.83 9.08
N GLU A 192 10.30 -18.07 10.38
CA GLU A 192 9.96 -17.10 11.41
C GLU A 192 10.81 -15.83 11.33
N LYS A 193 12.11 -15.94 10.96
CA LYS A 193 12.96 -14.77 10.67
C LYS A 193 12.37 -13.93 9.52
N PHE A 194 11.97 -14.58 8.43
CA PHE A 194 11.31 -13.92 7.30
C PHE A 194 10.02 -13.21 7.75
N VAL A 195 9.12 -13.95 8.40
CA VAL A 195 7.81 -13.44 8.85
C VAL A 195 7.99 -12.25 9.79
N THR A 196 8.91 -12.36 10.75
CA THR A 196 9.21 -11.28 11.70
C THR A 196 9.72 -10.04 10.99
N GLU A 197 10.71 -10.19 10.10
CA GLU A 197 11.30 -9.07 9.37
C GLU A 197 10.26 -8.35 8.53
N VAL A 198 9.49 -9.09 7.74
CA VAL A 198 8.47 -8.51 6.87
C VAL A 198 7.37 -7.82 7.68
N THR A 199 6.92 -8.44 8.78
CA THR A 199 5.92 -7.85 9.66
C THR A 199 6.42 -6.55 10.29
N ASN A 200 7.65 -6.55 10.81
CA ASN A 200 8.26 -5.37 11.44
C ASN A 200 8.49 -4.22 10.44
N ARG A 201 8.82 -4.57 9.20
CA ARG A 201 9.03 -3.62 8.11
C ARG A 201 7.73 -3.16 7.44
N ASN A 202 6.58 -3.74 7.80
CA ASN A 202 5.27 -3.45 7.22
C ASN A 202 5.24 -3.57 5.68
N LEU A 203 5.95 -4.54 5.10
CA LEU A 203 6.07 -4.67 3.64
C LEU A 203 4.71 -4.80 2.93
N PHE A 204 3.73 -5.42 3.59
CA PHE A 204 2.46 -5.80 2.98
C PHE A 204 1.23 -5.07 3.51
N ALA A 205 1.32 -4.54 4.73
CA ALA A 205 0.19 -3.89 5.39
C ALA A 205 0.74 -2.78 6.29
N SER A 206 0.93 -1.60 5.72
CA SER A 206 1.26 -0.39 6.46
C SER A 206 0.21 -0.18 7.55
N ASN A 207 0.57 -0.46 8.80
CA ASN A 207 -0.19 -0.26 10.05
C ASN A 207 -1.04 -1.44 10.57
N ASP A 208 -0.93 -2.65 10.00
CA ASP A 208 -1.59 -3.83 10.58
C ASP A 208 -0.63 -5.03 10.67
N PRO A 209 0.07 -5.20 11.81
CA PRO A 209 1.03 -6.29 11.97
C PRO A 209 0.37 -7.68 11.97
N ILE A 210 -0.92 -7.78 12.33
CA ILE A 210 -1.66 -9.05 12.28
C ILE A 210 -1.84 -9.45 10.82
N HIS A 211 -2.28 -8.50 9.99
CA HIS A 211 -2.43 -8.69 8.56
C HIS A 211 -1.08 -9.05 7.89
N GLY A 212 -0.03 -8.30 8.20
CA GLY A 212 1.33 -8.55 7.70
C GLY A 212 1.84 -9.95 8.04
N ARG A 213 1.61 -10.40 9.28
CA ARG A 213 2.01 -11.75 9.73
C ARG A 213 1.26 -12.85 8.99
N ILE A 214 -0.06 -12.72 8.83
CA ILE A 214 -0.89 -13.70 8.09
C ILE A 214 -0.43 -13.80 6.63
N LEU A 215 -0.24 -12.67 5.94
CA LEU A 215 0.21 -12.65 4.55
C LEU A 215 1.61 -13.26 4.38
N SER A 216 2.51 -13.02 5.33
CA SER A 216 3.87 -13.57 5.30
C SER A 216 3.86 -15.10 5.26
N PHE A 217 2.98 -15.75 6.04
CA PHE A 217 2.84 -17.21 5.99
C PHE A 217 2.24 -17.71 4.66
N PHE A 218 1.32 -16.98 4.04
CA PHE A 218 0.85 -17.35 2.70
C PHE A 218 1.96 -17.28 1.64
N ILE A 219 2.87 -16.32 1.78
CA ILE A 219 4.03 -16.23 0.89
C ILE A 219 4.91 -17.45 1.06
N THR A 220 5.26 -17.82 2.29
CA THR A 220 6.19 -18.92 2.54
C THR A 220 5.56 -20.30 2.38
N ARG A 221 4.24 -20.46 2.51
CA ARG A 221 3.57 -21.78 2.48
C ARG A 221 2.66 -22.02 1.29
N GLN A 222 2.36 -21.00 0.50
CA GLN A 222 1.48 -21.04 -0.69
C GLN A 222 0.01 -21.39 -0.42
N ARG A 223 -0.27 -22.42 0.39
CA ARG A 223 -1.60 -22.95 0.70
C ARG A 223 -1.73 -23.09 2.21
N LEU A 224 -2.84 -22.62 2.77
CA LEU A 224 -3.13 -22.70 4.20
C LEU A 224 -4.63 -22.88 4.41
N ASP A 225 -5.01 -23.50 5.51
CA ASP A 225 -6.37 -23.40 6.04
C ASP A 225 -6.38 -22.52 7.30
N GLN A 226 -7.58 -22.31 7.84
CA GLN A 226 -7.76 -21.47 9.02
C GLN A 226 -7.10 -22.06 10.28
N ASP A 227 -7.16 -23.37 10.48
CA ASP A 227 -6.60 -23.99 11.69
C ASP A 227 -5.07 -23.97 11.67
N THR A 228 -4.46 -24.19 10.50
CA THR A 228 -3.00 -24.03 10.29
C THR A 228 -2.57 -22.59 10.58
N LEU A 229 -3.32 -21.59 10.10
CA LEU A 229 -3.03 -20.18 10.40
C LEU A 229 -3.13 -19.86 11.90
N ILE A 230 -4.11 -20.44 12.62
CA ILE A 230 -4.23 -20.29 14.07
C ILE A 230 -2.99 -20.87 14.76
N GLN A 231 -2.53 -22.05 14.34
CA GLN A 231 -1.34 -22.69 14.91
C GLN A 231 -0.06 -21.87 14.65
N LEU A 232 0.11 -21.34 13.44
CA LEU A 232 1.30 -20.57 13.05
C LEU A 232 1.36 -19.18 13.68
N THR A 233 0.20 -18.53 13.87
CA THR A 233 0.15 -17.15 14.33
C THR A 233 -0.19 -16.99 15.81
N GLY A 234 -0.85 -18.00 16.42
CA GLY A 234 -1.42 -17.90 17.76
C GLY A 234 -2.64 -16.98 17.86
N PHE A 235 -3.15 -16.45 16.73
CA PHE A 235 -4.32 -15.58 16.73
C PHE A 235 -5.62 -16.38 16.88
N SER A 236 -6.65 -15.71 17.43
CA SER A 236 -7.96 -16.32 17.56
C SER A 236 -8.61 -16.60 16.20
N ARG A 237 -9.50 -17.61 16.16
CA ARG A 237 -10.28 -17.94 14.97
C ARG A 237 -11.01 -16.73 14.38
N SER A 238 -11.65 -15.91 15.22
CA SER A 238 -12.38 -14.71 14.77
C SER A 238 -11.44 -13.68 14.11
N THR A 239 -10.23 -13.52 14.65
CA THR A 239 -9.21 -12.65 14.08
C THR A 239 -8.79 -13.17 12.70
N ILE A 240 -8.43 -14.45 12.60
CA ILE A 240 -8.06 -15.08 11.33
C ILE A 240 -9.20 -14.96 10.30
N SER A 241 -10.45 -15.26 10.67
CA SER A 241 -11.61 -15.13 9.76
C SER A 241 -11.75 -13.71 9.20
N ARG A 242 -11.57 -12.68 10.04
CA ARG A 242 -11.70 -11.28 9.63
C ARG A 242 -10.67 -10.92 8.56
N TYR A 243 -9.40 -11.30 8.77
CA TYR A 243 -8.33 -11.00 7.81
C TYR A 243 -8.40 -11.86 6.56
N LEU A 244 -8.74 -13.15 6.68
CA LEU A 244 -8.98 -14.03 5.54
C LEU A 244 -10.07 -13.47 4.63
N LYS A 245 -11.17 -12.97 5.20
CA LYS A 245 -12.21 -12.30 4.42
C LYS A 245 -11.65 -11.12 3.63
N VAL A 246 -10.89 -10.23 4.27
CA VAL A 246 -10.31 -9.06 3.60
C VAL A 246 -9.42 -9.46 2.44
N ILE A 247 -8.47 -10.38 2.65
CA ILE A 247 -7.50 -10.77 1.60
C ILE A 247 -8.12 -11.59 0.46
N VAL A 248 -9.26 -12.25 0.72
CA VAL A 248 -10.06 -12.92 -0.31
C VAL A 248 -10.93 -11.92 -1.07
N ASP A 249 -11.59 -10.99 -0.37
CA ASP A 249 -12.43 -9.96 -0.98
C ASP A 249 -11.61 -9.02 -1.88
N THR A 250 -10.34 -8.78 -1.55
CA THR A 250 -9.43 -8.06 -2.46
C THR A 250 -8.94 -8.91 -3.63
N GLY A 251 -9.04 -10.24 -3.55
CA GLY A 251 -8.52 -11.17 -4.55
C GLY A 251 -7.01 -11.40 -4.44
N PHE A 252 -6.39 -11.04 -3.30
CA PHE A 252 -4.98 -11.33 -3.03
C PHE A 252 -4.74 -12.83 -2.81
N VAL A 253 -5.69 -13.47 -2.13
CA VAL A 253 -5.72 -14.92 -1.85
C VAL A 253 -6.96 -15.55 -2.49
N ASN A 254 -6.77 -16.71 -3.11
CA ASN A 254 -7.83 -17.48 -3.76
C ASN A 254 -8.39 -18.56 -2.83
N LEU A 255 -9.62 -18.98 -3.11
CA LEU A 255 -10.29 -20.10 -2.44
C LEU A 255 -10.35 -21.31 -3.37
N LYS A 256 -9.99 -22.49 -2.86
CA LYS A 256 -10.37 -23.73 -3.53
C LYS A 256 -11.85 -24.05 -3.28
N PRO A 257 -12.54 -24.76 -4.19
CA PRO A 257 -13.88 -25.28 -3.92
C PRO A 257 -13.90 -26.07 -2.61
N LYS A 258 -14.87 -25.78 -1.74
CA LYS A 258 -14.99 -26.47 -0.46
C LYS A 258 -15.43 -27.91 -0.68
N GLU A 259 -14.59 -28.84 -0.28
CA GLU A 259 -14.94 -30.26 -0.24
C GLU A 259 -15.77 -30.57 1.03
N TYR A 260 -16.70 -31.51 0.93
CA TYR A 260 -17.55 -31.91 2.05
C TYR A 260 -16.70 -32.37 3.24
N GLN A 261 -17.01 -31.87 4.43
CA GLN A 261 -16.31 -32.13 5.70
C GLN A 261 -14.81 -31.74 5.76
N LYS A 262 -14.26 -31.09 4.73
CA LYS A 262 -12.86 -30.61 4.76
C LYS A 262 -12.78 -29.12 5.08
N SER A 263 -11.65 -28.73 5.66
CA SER A 263 -11.29 -27.33 5.90
C SER A 263 -11.24 -26.55 4.58
N GLN A 264 -11.66 -25.29 4.62
CA GLN A 264 -11.51 -24.37 3.48
C GLN A 264 -10.02 -24.11 3.24
N ILE A 265 -9.55 -24.40 2.02
CA ILE A 265 -8.17 -24.13 1.61
C ILE A 265 -8.12 -22.76 0.92
N TYR A 266 -7.18 -21.95 1.40
CA TYR A 266 -6.81 -20.64 0.88
C TYR A 266 -5.44 -20.77 0.21
N TYR A 267 -5.20 -20.06 -0.90
CA TYR A 267 -3.92 -20.18 -1.59
C TYR A 267 -3.51 -18.94 -2.40
N ILE A 268 -2.19 -18.79 -2.60
CA ILE A 268 -1.58 -17.78 -3.45
C ILE A 268 -0.70 -18.47 -4.49
N GLU A 269 -1.04 -18.36 -5.77
CA GLU A 269 -0.22 -18.90 -6.85
C GLU A 269 1.11 -18.14 -6.96
N SER A 270 1.04 -16.84 -7.24
CA SER A 270 2.20 -15.94 -7.26
C SER A 270 1.95 -14.72 -6.39
N ALA A 271 2.70 -14.60 -5.30
CA ALA A 271 2.64 -13.40 -4.45
C ALA A 271 3.05 -12.15 -5.23
N THR A 272 4.00 -12.25 -6.16
CA THR A 272 4.41 -11.17 -7.06
C THR A 272 3.24 -10.62 -7.86
N LEU A 273 2.49 -11.49 -8.55
CA LEU A 273 1.33 -11.08 -9.33
C LEU A 273 0.20 -10.54 -8.45
N SER A 274 -0.04 -11.15 -7.29
CA SER A 274 -1.03 -10.64 -6.33
C SER A 274 -0.70 -9.22 -5.90
N TYR A 275 0.55 -8.92 -5.51
CA TYR A 275 0.95 -7.56 -5.11
C TYR A 275 0.81 -6.55 -6.26
N ILE A 276 1.32 -6.89 -7.44
CA ILE A 276 1.24 -5.99 -8.59
C ILE A 276 -0.23 -5.76 -8.98
N SER A 277 -1.08 -6.79 -8.92
CA SER A 277 -2.50 -6.65 -9.21
C SER A 277 -3.20 -5.72 -8.22
N GLU A 278 -2.88 -5.76 -6.92
CA GLU A 278 -3.48 -4.85 -5.94
C GLU A 278 -3.06 -3.39 -6.16
N ILE A 279 -1.80 -3.17 -6.54
CA ILE A 279 -1.30 -1.83 -6.89
C ILE A 279 -2.05 -1.31 -8.11
N LEU A 280 -2.13 -2.09 -9.17
CA LEU A 280 -2.82 -1.68 -10.40
C LEU A 280 -4.33 -1.48 -10.20
N LYS A 281 -5.00 -2.30 -9.38
CA LYS A 281 -6.41 -2.06 -8.99
C LYS A 281 -6.58 -0.71 -8.30
N THR A 282 -5.64 -0.34 -7.43
CA THR A 282 -5.62 0.97 -6.77
C THR A 282 -5.40 2.10 -7.77
N ASP A 283 -4.44 1.94 -8.69
CA ASP A 283 -4.15 2.91 -9.75
C ASP A 283 -5.36 3.13 -10.66
N TYR A 284 -6.01 2.06 -11.13
CA TYR A 284 -7.22 2.16 -11.94
C TYR A 284 -8.36 2.86 -11.20
N PHE A 285 -8.51 2.59 -9.89
CA PHE A 285 -9.45 3.33 -9.08
C PHE A 285 -9.12 4.82 -9.05
N ILE A 286 -7.85 5.20 -8.86
CA ILE A 286 -7.42 6.61 -8.91
C ILE A 286 -7.74 7.21 -10.29
N PHE A 287 -7.46 6.49 -11.38
CA PHE A 287 -7.72 6.96 -12.75
C PHE A 287 -9.21 7.15 -13.02
N SER A 288 -10.08 6.36 -12.38
CA SER A 288 -11.53 6.50 -12.51
C SER A 288 -12.07 7.85 -11.98
N TRP A 289 -11.29 8.55 -11.13
CA TRP A 289 -11.65 9.88 -10.62
C TRP A 289 -11.29 11.03 -11.56
N VAL A 290 -10.56 10.79 -12.66
CA VAL A 290 -10.14 11.84 -13.59
C VAL A 290 -11.34 12.58 -14.20
N SER A 291 -12.41 11.87 -14.58
CA SER A 291 -13.63 12.52 -15.09
C SER A 291 -14.27 13.42 -14.03
N LYS A 292 -14.46 12.91 -12.81
CA LYS A 292 -15.00 13.69 -11.69
C LYS A 292 -14.19 14.96 -11.41
N PHE A 293 -12.86 14.89 -11.44
CA PHE A 293 -12.03 16.08 -11.25
C PHE A 293 -12.12 17.07 -12.43
N LYS A 294 -12.29 16.58 -13.67
CA LYS A 294 -12.57 17.45 -14.83
C LYS A 294 -13.93 18.13 -14.70
N ASP A 295 -14.94 17.44 -14.19
CA ASP A 295 -16.26 18.01 -13.91
C ASP A 295 -16.16 19.11 -12.84
N ILE A 296 -15.44 18.84 -11.73
CA ILE A 296 -15.15 19.84 -10.70
C ILE A 296 -14.45 21.08 -11.28
N LEU A 297 -13.45 20.90 -12.15
CA LEU A 297 -12.79 22.03 -12.82
C LEU A 297 -13.71 22.81 -13.74
N THR A 298 -14.61 22.12 -14.44
CA THR A 298 -15.60 22.74 -15.32
C THR A 298 -16.56 23.58 -14.48
N ASP A 299 -17.10 23.02 -13.41
CA ASP A 299 -17.97 23.73 -12.47
C ASP A 299 -17.31 24.99 -11.90
N LEU A 300 -16.05 24.89 -11.44
CA LEU A 300 -15.30 26.04 -10.93
C LEU A 300 -15.11 27.15 -11.99
N LYS A 301 -15.00 26.79 -13.28
CA LYS A 301 -14.78 27.75 -14.38
C LYS A 301 -16.07 28.38 -14.91
N THR A 302 -17.17 27.64 -14.92
CA THR A 302 -18.40 28.05 -15.62
C THR A 302 -19.55 28.44 -14.69
N ASN A 303 -19.56 27.95 -13.45
CA ASN A 303 -20.68 28.18 -12.54
C ASN A 303 -20.56 29.54 -11.85
N THR A 304 -21.53 30.41 -12.10
CA THR A 304 -21.60 31.77 -11.55
C THR A 304 -21.64 31.82 -10.02
N LYS A 305 -21.94 30.70 -9.34
CA LYS A 305 -21.85 30.59 -7.89
C LYS A 305 -20.42 30.76 -7.37
N PHE A 306 -19.40 30.33 -8.13
CA PHE A 306 -17.99 30.39 -7.71
C PHE A 306 -17.27 31.66 -8.19
N THR A 307 -17.77 32.31 -9.24
CA THR A 307 -17.13 33.48 -9.86
C THR A 307 -17.25 34.77 -9.03
N LYS A 308 -17.95 34.76 -7.89
CA LYS A 308 -18.04 35.94 -7.00
C LYS A 308 -16.74 36.20 -6.22
N ASN A 309 -15.89 35.19 -6.05
CA ASN A 309 -14.62 35.31 -5.34
C ASN A 309 -13.49 34.70 -6.18
N ASN A 310 -12.94 35.50 -7.09
CA ASN A 310 -11.92 35.05 -8.03
C ASN A 310 -10.71 34.42 -7.33
N THR A 311 -10.27 34.98 -6.19
CA THR A 311 -9.09 34.46 -5.46
C THR A 311 -9.30 33.04 -4.94
N ILE A 312 -10.45 32.74 -4.32
CA ILE A 312 -10.75 31.39 -3.81
C ILE A 312 -11.00 30.43 -4.97
N ASN A 313 -11.68 30.90 -6.02
CA ASN A 313 -11.94 30.09 -7.20
C ASN A 313 -10.63 29.67 -7.89
N ASP A 314 -9.75 30.63 -8.15
CA ASP A 314 -8.43 30.40 -8.76
C ASP A 314 -7.58 29.46 -7.89
N PHE A 315 -7.63 29.63 -6.56
CA PHE A 315 -6.98 28.71 -5.63
C PHE A 315 -7.50 27.27 -5.81
N MET A 316 -8.81 27.06 -5.81
CA MET A 316 -9.40 25.72 -5.97
C MET A 316 -9.12 25.13 -7.35
N ILE A 317 -9.19 25.93 -8.41
CA ILE A 317 -8.79 25.52 -9.77
C ILE A 317 -7.35 25.04 -9.77
N GLY A 318 -6.44 25.79 -9.12
CA GLY A 318 -5.04 25.41 -8.97
C GLY A 318 -4.87 24.06 -8.27
N ARG A 319 -5.60 23.82 -7.17
CA ARG A 319 -5.54 22.55 -6.42
C ARG A 319 -6.04 21.36 -7.20
N VAL A 320 -7.19 21.48 -7.85
CA VAL A 320 -7.76 20.37 -8.63
C VAL A 320 -6.89 20.09 -9.86
N SER A 321 -6.36 21.13 -10.51
CA SER A 321 -5.43 20.98 -11.63
C SER A 321 -4.13 20.28 -11.22
N MET A 322 -3.59 20.63 -10.04
CA MET A 322 -2.43 19.96 -9.46
C MET A 322 -2.70 18.47 -9.21
N ILE A 323 -3.86 18.13 -8.62
CA ILE A 323 -4.25 16.73 -8.39
C ILE A 323 -4.35 15.97 -9.70
N LEU A 324 -5.02 16.52 -10.73
CA LEU A 324 -5.10 15.92 -12.05
C LEU A 324 -3.71 15.67 -12.67
N ASN A 325 -2.81 16.66 -12.58
CA ASN A 325 -1.45 16.49 -13.07
C ASN A 325 -0.72 15.36 -12.34
N GLN A 326 -0.87 15.26 -11.03
CA GLN A 326 -0.30 14.13 -10.26
C GLN A 326 -0.90 12.78 -10.69
N ILE A 327 -2.19 12.73 -11.04
CA ILE A 327 -2.82 11.49 -11.54
C ILE A 327 -2.23 11.09 -12.90
N GLU A 328 -1.98 12.05 -13.79
CA GLU A 328 -1.37 11.76 -15.10
C GLU A 328 0.09 11.29 -14.97
N VAL A 329 0.86 11.89 -14.04
CA VAL A 329 2.22 11.39 -13.72
C VAL A 329 2.15 9.96 -13.18
N LEU A 330 1.22 9.67 -12.26
CA LEU A 330 1.01 8.31 -11.74
C LEU A 330 0.65 7.33 -12.86
N ARG A 331 -0.18 7.74 -13.83
CA ARG A 331 -0.56 6.90 -14.98
C ARG A 331 0.65 6.49 -15.82
N ALA A 332 1.59 7.40 -16.06
CA ALA A 332 2.82 7.07 -16.77
C ALA A 332 3.62 5.98 -16.04
N SER A 333 3.76 6.10 -14.71
CA SER A 333 4.45 5.08 -13.90
C SER A 333 3.68 3.75 -13.85
N SER A 334 2.35 3.79 -13.79
CA SER A 334 1.51 2.60 -13.79
C SER A 334 1.64 1.79 -15.09
N ASN A 335 1.76 2.47 -16.23
CA ASN A 335 2.03 1.81 -17.51
C ASN A 335 3.38 1.06 -17.52
N LEU A 336 4.41 1.61 -16.86
CA LEU A 336 5.71 0.94 -16.72
C LEU A 336 5.58 -0.31 -15.83
N LEU A 337 4.78 -0.22 -14.77
CA LEU A 337 4.47 -1.36 -13.90
C LEU A 337 3.70 -2.47 -14.65
N GLU A 338 2.71 -2.11 -15.47
CA GLU A 338 1.99 -3.05 -16.35
C GLU A 338 2.95 -3.73 -17.32
N HIS A 339 3.86 -2.98 -17.94
CA HIS A 339 4.85 -3.55 -18.86
C HIS A 339 5.76 -4.56 -18.15
N ALA A 340 6.29 -4.19 -16.98
CA ALA A 340 7.14 -5.08 -16.18
C ALA A 340 6.38 -6.33 -15.68
N ARG A 341 5.10 -6.18 -15.32
CA ARG A 341 4.20 -7.32 -15.00
C ARG A 341 4.05 -8.26 -16.19
N ASP A 342 3.86 -7.72 -17.39
CA ASP A 342 3.65 -8.52 -18.60
C ASP A 342 4.94 -9.22 -19.05
N GLU A 343 6.10 -8.60 -18.86
CA GLU A 343 7.40 -9.28 -18.96
C GLU A 343 7.49 -10.47 -18.01
N PHE A 344 7.10 -10.28 -16.75
CA PHE A 344 7.11 -11.34 -15.75
C PHE A 344 6.13 -12.48 -16.08
N LEU A 345 4.92 -12.16 -16.53
CA LEU A 345 3.96 -13.15 -17.01
C LEU A 345 4.50 -13.95 -18.21
N ARG A 346 5.17 -13.30 -19.16
CA ARG A 346 5.83 -13.99 -20.28
C ARG A 346 6.96 -14.91 -19.80
N PHE A 347 7.69 -14.51 -18.78
CA PHE A 347 8.70 -15.36 -18.15
C PHE A 347 8.07 -16.60 -17.51
N LEU A 348 6.99 -16.45 -16.74
CA LEU A 348 6.29 -17.56 -16.10
C LEU A 348 5.71 -18.57 -17.11
N LYS A 349 5.27 -18.12 -18.30
CA LYS A 349 4.72 -19.00 -19.34
C LYS A 349 5.76 -19.82 -20.10
N LYS A 350 7.04 -19.44 -20.04
CA LYS A 350 8.15 -20.14 -20.73
C LYS A 350 8.76 -21.27 -19.89
N LYS A 351 8.39 -21.37 -18.63
CA LYS A 351 8.89 -22.32 -17.64
C LYS A 351 7.74 -23.19 -17.19
#